data_AF-A0A6P3ZNS3-F1
#
_entry.id   AF-A0A6P3ZNS3-F1
#
_cell.length_a   1.000
_cell.length_b   1.000
_cell.length_c   1.000
_cell.angle_alpha   90.00
_cell.angle_beta   90.00
_cell.angle_gamma   90.00
#
_symmetry.space_group_name_H-M   'P 1'
#
loop_
_entity.id
_entity.type
_entity.pdbx_description
1 polymer ?
#
loop_
_entity_poly.entity_id
_entity_poly.type
_entity_poly.pdbx_seq_one_letter_code
_entity_poly.pdbx_strand_id
1 'polypeptide(L)'
;MRIVKDYNQYVMRNLDRGYSRKELGVSYVKEKRLRVNMRLKKLQEKVKEQQEKVGEKIQTVAKTAGMHRNEWVENADRWVAGFLEMFEEGCHKMGTAIRDRIQERLRGQPRDLLENGEEDDDDEEYFYEDDDDEEEYYDDDEYYDEEDEKKR
;
A
#
# COMPACT_ATOMS: atom_id res chain seq x y z
N MET A 1 -10.49 35.40 37.79
CA MET A 1 -11.54 36.32 37.26
C MET A 1 -12.69 35.51 36.65
N ARG A 2 -13.70 35.09 37.44
CA ARG A 2 -14.85 34.27 36.96
C ARG A 2 -16.12 35.09 36.72
N ILE A 3 -16.36 36.10 37.56
CA ILE A 3 -17.55 36.97 37.55
C ILE A 3 -17.81 37.61 36.16
N VAL A 4 -16.74 38.06 35.48
CA VAL A 4 -16.86 38.68 34.14
C VAL A 4 -17.22 37.66 33.06
N LYS A 5 -16.79 36.40 33.22
CA LYS A 5 -17.15 35.30 32.29
C LYS A 5 -18.63 34.96 32.44
N ASP A 6 -19.13 34.93 33.67
CA ASP A 6 -20.54 34.62 33.98
C ASP A 6 -21.49 35.69 33.41
N TYR A 7 -21.09 36.97 33.49
CA TYR A 7 -21.87 38.06 32.87
C TYR A 7 -21.94 37.92 31.34
N ASN A 8 -20.83 37.62 30.67
CA ASN A 8 -20.85 37.39 29.23
C ASN A 8 -21.72 36.18 28.87
N GLN A 9 -21.72 35.12 29.68
CA GLN A 9 -22.53 33.92 29.47
C GLN A 9 -24.03 34.19 29.65
N TYR A 10 -24.40 34.97 30.66
CA TYR A 10 -25.76 35.47 30.87
C TYR A 10 -26.25 36.27 29.66
N VAL A 11 -25.44 37.22 29.19
CA VAL A 11 -25.74 38.04 28.00
C VAL A 11 -25.90 37.16 26.76
N MET A 12 -25.00 36.21 26.51
CA MET A 12 -25.08 35.31 25.36
C MET A 12 -26.38 34.50 25.37
N ARG A 13 -26.77 33.94 26.52
CA ARG A 13 -27.95 33.09 26.65
C ARG A 13 -29.25 33.87 26.47
N ASN A 14 -29.29 35.13 26.91
CA ASN A 14 -30.46 35.99 26.75
C ASN A 14 -30.55 36.60 25.34
N LEU A 15 -29.42 36.93 24.71
CA LEU A 15 -29.40 37.34 23.31
C LEU A 15 -29.87 36.21 22.37
N ASP A 16 -29.55 34.95 22.67
CA ASP A 16 -30.04 33.78 21.91
C ASP A 16 -31.55 33.58 22.07
N ARG A 17 -32.13 34.01 23.20
CA ARG A 17 -33.58 33.98 23.50
C ARG A 17 -34.36 35.14 22.90
N GLY A 18 -33.69 36.14 22.33
CA GLY A 18 -34.34 37.29 21.68
C GLY A 18 -34.43 38.57 22.52
N TYR A 19 -33.80 38.63 23.70
CA TYR A 19 -33.73 39.88 24.46
C TYR A 19 -32.89 40.93 23.73
N SER A 20 -33.28 42.20 23.85
CA SER A 20 -32.59 43.30 23.17
C SER A 20 -31.33 43.71 23.93
N ARG A 21 -30.28 44.10 23.20
CA ARG A 21 -29.03 44.65 23.79
C ARG A 21 -29.28 45.80 24.78
N LYS A 22 -30.34 46.58 24.53
CA LYS A 22 -30.71 47.75 25.35
C LYS A 22 -31.21 47.32 26.72
N GLU A 23 -31.97 46.24 26.78
CA GLU A 23 -32.52 45.66 28.02
C GLU A 23 -31.42 45.01 28.87
N LEU A 24 -30.40 44.47 28.21
CA LEU A 24 -29.26 43.81 28.87
C LEU A 24 -28.15 44.79 29.30
N GLY A 25 -28.25 46.06 28.94
CA GLY A 25 -27.21 47.07 29.23
C GLY A 25 -25.90 46.84 28.44
N VAL A 26 -25.98 46.23 27.25
CA VAL A 26 -24.82 45.81 26.47
C VAL A 26 -24.62 46.68 25.23
N SER A 27 -23.38 47.08 24.96
CA SER A 27 -23.05 47.84 23.75
C SER A 27 -23.24 46.99 22.48
N TYR A 28 -23.56 47.65 21.37
CA TYR A 28 -23.80 46.99 20.07
C TYR A 28 -22.61 46.13 19.61
N VAL A 29 -21.39 46.66 19.75
CA VAL A 29 -20.17 45.94 19.37
C VAL A 29 -19.98 44.68 20.21
N LYS A 30 -20.28 44.75 21.52
CA LYS A 30 -20.18 43.61 22.43
C LYS A 30 -21.22 42.54 22.10
N GLU A 31 -22.46 42.93 21.78
CA GLU A 31 -23.50 42.01 21.28
C GLU A 31 -23.03 41.27 20.02
N LYS A 32 -22.54 42.00 19.01
CA LYS A 32 -22.09 41.40 17.75
C LYS A 32 -20.90 40.46 17.94
N ARG A 33 -19.92 40.86 18.75
CA ARG A 33 -18.76 40.00 19.10
C ARG A 33 -19.21 38.71 19.79
N LEU A 34 -20.12 38.82 20.76
CA LEU A 34 -20.68 37.65 21.45
C LEU A 34 -21.44 36.74 20.49
N ARG A 35 -22.26 37.31 19.59
CA ARG A 35 -22.97 36.53 18.55
C ARG A 35 -22.04 35.78 17.61
N VAL A 36 -20.95 36.40 17.16
CA VAL A 36 -19.94 35.74 16.32
C VAL A 36 -19.27 34.60 17.08
N ASN A 37 -18.88 34.82 18.34
CA ASN A 37 -18.30 33.77 19.18
C ASN A 37 -19.25 32.59 19.38
N MET A 38 -20.56 32.81 19.51
CA MET A 38 -21.55 31.71 19.60
C MET A 38 -21.60 30.91 18.30
N ARG A 39 -21.62 31.58 17.14
CA ARG A 39 -21.64 30.90 15.84
C ARG A 39 -20.37 30.09 15.60
N LEU A 40 -19.21 30.64 15.97
CA LEU A 40 -17.92 29.94 15.85
C LEU A 40 -17.86 28.71 16.76
N LYS A 41 -18.35 28.80 18.00
CA LYS A 41 -18.41 27.64 18.91
C LYS A 41 -19.31 26.52 18.36
N LYS A 42 -20.51 26.87 17.85
CA LYS A 42 -21.42 25.91 17.21
C LYS A 42 -20.77 25.25 15.98
N LEU A 43 -19.95 26.00 15.23
CA LEU A 43 -19.21 25.45 14.09
C LEU A 43 -18.11 24.49 14.56
N GLN A 44 -17.33 24.86 15.58
CA GLN A 44 -16.29 24.00 16.15
C GLN A 44 -16.86 22.69 16.69
N GLU A 45 -18.00 22.74 17.38
CA GLU A 45 -18.68 21.53 17.88
C GLU A 45 -19.07 20.58 16.73
N LYS A 46 -19.65 21.12 15.65
CA LYS A 46 -19.99 20.32 14.46
C LYS A 46 -18.76 19.75 13.75
N VAL A 47 -17.69 20.53 13.64
CA VAL A 47 -16.42 20.07 13.04
C VAL A 47 -15.82 18.96 13.89
N LYS A 48 -15.86 19.09 15.23
CA LYS A 48 -15.35 18.05 16.13
C LYS A 48 -16.16 16.75 16.01
N GLU A 49 -17.48 16.84 15.95
CA GLU A 49 -18.36 15.68 15.74
C GLU A 49 -18.08 14.99 14.40
N GLN A 50 -17.83 15.77 13.34
CA GLN A 50 -17.42 15.21 12.04
C GLN A 50 -16.03 14.60 12.09
N GLN A 51 -15.09 15.22 12.82
CA GLN A 51 -13.74 14.70 12.99
C GLN A 51 -13.74 13.38 13.75
N GLU A 52 -14.58 13.22 14.78
CA GLU A 52 -14.76 11.95 15.50
C GLU A 52 -15.33 10.87 14.57
N LYS A 53 -16.39 11.19 13.81
CA LYS A 53 -16.96 10.27 12.80
C LYS A 53 -15.97 9.87 11.69
N VAL A 54 -15.11 10.80 11.26
CA VAL A 54 -14.07 10.53 10.26
C VAL A 54 -12.93 9.74 10.89
N GLY A 55 -12.55 10.01 12.14
CA GLY A 55 -11.55 9.26 12.88
C GLY A 55 -11.93 7.79 13.03
N GLU A 56 -13.18 7.49 13.37
CA GLU A 56 -13.71 6.12 13.42
C GLU A 56 -13.61 5.44 12.06
N LYS A 57 -14.02 6.12 10.98
CA LYS A 57 -13.94 5.58 9.61
C LYS A 57 -12.51 5.34 9.16
N ILE A 58 -11.59 6.26 9.44
CA ILE A 58 -10.16 6.10 9.12
C ILE A 58 -9.58 4.95 9.91
N GLN A 59 -9.94 4.78 11.19
CA GLN A 59 -9.48 3.65 11.99
C GLN A 59 -10.01 2.32 11.44
N THR A 60 -11.27 2.26 11.01
CA THR A 60 -11.83 1.08 10.34
C THR A 60 -11.10 0.78 9.04
N VAL A 61 -10.91 1.79 8.18
CA VAL A 61 -10.19 1.63 6.91
C VAL A 61 -8.73 1.26 7.13
N ALA A 62 -8.07 1.79 8.16
CA ALA A 62 -6.69 1.42 8.50
C ALA A 62 -6.61 -0.02 9.04
N LYS A 63 -7.60 -0.49 9.81
CA LYS A 63 -7.68 -1.90 10.23
C LYS A 63 -7.95 -2.82 9.05
N THR A 64 -8.83 -2.44 8.14
CA THR A 64 -9.11 -3.20 6.90
C THR A 64 -7.88 -3.19 5.97
N ALA A 65 -7.29 -2.04 5.67
CA ALA A 65 -6.06 -1.97 4.87
C ALA A 65 -4.87 -2.68 5.55
N GLY A 66 -4.82 -2.71 6.88
CA GLY A 66 -3.89 -3.53 7.65
C GLY A 66 -4.12 -5.04 7.48
N MET A 67 -5.38 -5.48 7.39
CA MET A 67 -5.74 -6.86 7.03
C MET A 67 -5.36 -7.22 5.58
N HIS A 68 -5.54 -6.29 4.64
CA HIS A 68 -5.26 -6.52 3.21
C HIS A 68 -3.80 -6.23 2.79
N ARG A 69 -2.91 -5.86 3.72
CA ARG A 69 -1.50 -5.55 3.41
C ARG A 69 -0.75 -6.76 2.84
N ASN A 70 -1.16 -7.96 3.20
CA ASN A 70 -0.45 -9.18 2.86
C ASN A 70 -0.99 -9.85 1.59
N GLU A 71 -2.04 -9.34 0.94
CA GLU A 71 -2.62 -10.00 -0.25
C GLU A 71 -1.62 -10.14 -1.41
N TRP A 72 -0.67 -9.22 -1.52
CA TRP A 72 0.41 -9.29 -2.50
C TRP A 72 1.47 -10.31 -2.15
N VAL A 73 1.79 -10.45 -0.85
CA VAL A 73 2.80 -11.39 -0.36
C VAL A 73 2.23 -12.81 -0.39
N GLU A 74 0.99 -12.97 0.07
CA GLU A 74 0.26 -14.25 0.11
C GLU A 74 -0.11 -14.77 -1.27
N ASN A 75 -0.29 -13.89 -2.26
CA ASN A 75 -0.52 -14.31 -3.65
C ASN A 75 0.73 -14.21 -4.54
N ALA A 76 1.91 -13.85 -4.02
CA ALA A 76 3.11 -13.67 -4.85
C ALA A 76 3.38 -14.90 -5.73
N ASP A 77 3.34 -16.10 -5.13
CA ASP A 77 3.56 -17.36 -5.84
C ASP A 77 2.56 -17.60 -6.98
N ARG A 78 1.29 -17.26 -6.77
CA ARG A 78 0.25 -17.39 -7.82
C ARG A 78 0.51 -16.44 -8.99
N TRP A 79 0.99 -15.24 -8.71
CA TRP A 79 1.28 -14.24 -9.73
C TRP A 79 2.55 -14.58 -10.50
N VAL A 80 3.58 -15.09 -9.80
CA VAL A 80 4.80 -15.62 -10.41
C VAL A 80 4.50 -16.85 -11.27
N ALA A 81 3.69 -17.80 -10.77
CA ALA A 81 3.29 -18.98 -11.53
C ALA A 81 2.52 -18.62 -12.81
N GLY A 82 1.53 -17.72 -12.73
CA GLY A 82 0.80 -17.27 -13.92
C GLY A 82 1.66 -16.46 -14.90
N PHE A 83 2.67 -15.75 -14.41
CA PHE A 83 3.65 -15.09 -15.28
C PHE A 83 4.54 -16.12 -16.00
N LEU A 84 5.04 -17.12 -15.28
CA LEU A 84 5.88 -18.18 -15.84
C LEU A 84 5.14 -19.01 -16.89
N GLU A 85 3.87 -19.35 -16.65
CA GLU A 85 3.01 -20.03 -17.62
C GLU A 85 2.93 -19.25 -18.95
N MET A 86 2.67 -17.94 -18.86
CA MET A 86 2.62 -17.07 -20.05
C MET A 86 3.99 -16.89 -20.71
N PHE A 87 5.07 -16.94 -19.93
CA PHE A 87 6.45 -16.81 -20.40
C PHE A 87 6.92 -18.08 -21.12
N GLU A 88 6.65 -19.27 -20.56
CA GLU A 88 6.95 -20.57 -21.16
C GLU A 88 6.25 -20.74 -22.51
N GLU A 89 4.96 -20.40 -22.57
CA GLU A 89 4.24 -20.37 -23.85
C GLU A 89 4.91 -19.43 -24.87
N GLY A 90 5.40 -18.28 -24.42
CA GLY A 90 6.12 -17.33 -25.27
C GLY A 90 7.48 -17.86 -25.73
N CYS A 91 8.21 -18.52 -24.84
CA CYS A 91 9.50 -19.15 -25.10
C CYS A 91 9.35 -20.29 -26.11
N HIS A 92 8.33 -21.13 -25.98
CA HIS A 92 8.05 -22.19 -26.94
C HIS A 92 7.70 -21.63 -28.32
N LYS A 93 6.83 -20.62 -28.41
CA LYS A 93 6.50 -19.96 -29.69
C LYS A 93 7.74 -19.35 -30.36
N MET A 94 8.62 -18.73 -29.57
CA MET A 94 9.87 -18.16 -30.06
C MET A 94 10.88 -19.25 -30.45
N GLY A 95 11.00 -20.31 -29.66
CA GLY A 95 11.86 -21.46 -29.93
C GLY A 95 11.47 -22.19 -31.21
N THR A 96 10.17 -22.38 -31.44
CA THR A 96 9.65 -22.94 -32.70
C THR A 96 9.97 -22.02 -33.88
N ALA A 97 9.74 -20.71 -33.76
CA ALA A 97 10.05 -19.76 -34.83
C ALA A 97 11.55 -19.70 -35.17
N ILE A 98 12.43 -19.81 -34.17
CA ILE A 98 13.88 -19.87 -34.38
C ILE A 98 14.27 -21.19 -35.05
N ARG A 99 13.72 -22.31 -34.59
CA ARG A 99 13.96 -23.64 -35.18
C ARG A 99 13.53 -23.68 -36.64
N ASP A 100 12.33 -23.21 -36.96
CA ASP A 100 11.79 -23.16 -38.32
C ASP A 100 12.68 -22.33 -39.24
N ARG A 101 13.15 -21.17 -38.75
CA ARG A 101 14.05 -20.28 -39.50
C ARG A 101 15.42 -20.91 -39.76
N ILE A 102 15.95 -21.67 -38.80
CA ILE A 102 17.22 -22.41 -38.96
C ILE A 102 17.02 -23.57 -39.94
N GLN A 103 15.94 -24.34 -39.81
CA GLN A 103 15.61 -25.47 -40.67
C GLN A 103 15.35 -25.06 -42.12
N GLU A 104 14.66 -23.94 -42.35
CA GLU A 104 14.44 -23.38 -43.68
C GLU A 104 15.75 -22.92 -44.33
N ARG A 105 16.67 -22.32 -43.54
CA ARG A 105 18.00 -21.93 -43.99
C ARG A 105 18.88 -23.13 -44.34
N LEU A 106 18.73 -24.25 -43.64
CA LEU A 106 19.40 -25.51 -43.94
C LEU A 106 18.80 -26.21 -45.18
N ARG A 107 17.48 -26.13 -45.39
CA ARG A 107 16.81 -26.66 -46.60
C ARG A 107 17.11 -25.85 -47.88
N GLY A 108 17.47 -24.58 -47.75
CA GLY A 108 17.83 -23.69 -48.86
C GLY A 108 19.28 -23.79 -49.35
N GLN A 109 20.13 -24.61 -48.71
CA GLN A 109 21.46 -24.92 -49.26
C GLN A 109 21.33 -26.02 -50.34
N PRO A 110 21.90 -25.83 -51.55
CA PRO A 110 21.96 -26.91 -52.51
C PRO A 110 22.79 -28.06 -51.92
N ARG A 111 22.15 -29.22 -51.76
CA ARG A 111 22.80 -30.50 -51.47
C ARG A 111 23.63 -30.89 -52.68
N ASP A 112 24.87 -30.43 -52.73
CA ASP A 112 25.90 -31.08 -53.52
C ASP A 112 26.86 -31.79 -52.56
N LEU A 113 26.90 -33.11 -52.72
CA LEU A 113 27.85 -34.09 -52.14
C LEU A 113 27.58 -34.56 -50.71
N LEU A 114 26.74 -35.60 -50.57
CA LEU A 114 27.20 -37.01 -50.47
C LEU A 114 26.01 -37.93 -50.16
N GLU A 115 26.01 -39.05 -50.88
CA GLU A 115 25.13 -40.21 -50.78
C GLU A 115 25.56 -41.11 -49.60
N ASN A 116 24.60 -41.86 -49.03
CA ASN A 116 24.60 -42.66 -47.78
C ASN A 116 24.19 -41.87 -46.53
N GLY A 117 23.27 -42.30 -45.66
CA GLY A 117 22.49 -43.52 -45.50
C GLY A 117 22.00 -43.52 -44.04
N GLU A 118 20.85 -44.14 -43.80
CA GLU A 118 20.21 -44.44 -42.50
C GLU A 118 19.35 -43.33 -41.85
N GLU A 119 18.07 -43.67 -41.73
CA GLU A 119 17.05 -43.03 -40.89
C GLU A 119 17.27 -43.59 -39.48
N ASP A 120 17.87 -42.81 -38.58
CA ASP A 120 17.88 -43.14 -37.15
C ASP A 120 16.92 -42.17 -36.43
N ASP A 121 15.74 -42.71 -36.12
CA ASP A 121 14.85 -42.20 -35.08
C ASP A 121 15.52 -42.47 -33.73
N ASP A 122 16.42 -41.58 -33.28
CA ASP A 122 16.95 -41.61 -31.92
C ASP A 122 16.14 -40.66 -31.03
N ASP A 123 15.24 -41.27 -30.25
CA ASP A 123 14.55 -40.67 -29.11
C ASP A 123 15.55 -40.30 -28.02
N GLU A 124 16.18 -39.13 -28.13
CA GLU A 124 17.18 -38.69 -27.14
C GLU A 124 16.50 -38.06 -25.92
N GLU A 125 16.19 -38.92 -24.93
CA GLU A 125 15.68 -38.59 -23.60
C GLU A 125 16.73 -37.76 -22.82
N TYR A 126 16.55 -36.44 -22.77
CA TYR A 126 17.43 -35.55 -21.99
C TYR A 126 17.21 -35.79 -20.49
N PHE A 127 18.14 -36.50 -19.85
CA PHE A 127 18.25 -36.61 -18.41
C PHE A 127 18.72 -35.26 -17.84
N TYR A 128 17.87 -34.55 -17.10
CA TYR A 128 18.29 -33.41 -16.30
C TYR A 128 19.06 -33.95 -15.09
N GLU A 129 20.38 -33.73 -15.04
CA GLU A 129 21.15 -33.92 -13.82
C GLU A 129 20.70 -32.85 -12.82
N ASP A 130 20.07 -33.33 -11.75
CA ASP A 130 19.68 -32.55 -10.57
C ASP A 130 20.98 -32.21 -9.81
N ASP A 131 21.58 -31.06 -10.11
CA ASP A 131 22.65 -30.50 -9.29
C ASP A 131 22.02 -30.02 -7.96
N ASP A 132 21.93 -30.96 -7.01
CA ASP A 132 21.75 -30.72 -5.58
C ASP A 132 22.92 -29.84 -5.08
N ASP A 133 22.81 -28.52 -5.24
CA ASP A 133 23.70 -27.55 -4.61
C ASP A 133 23.29 -27.42 -3.13
N GLU A 134 23.98 -28.20 -2.30
CA GLU A 134 23.85 -28.28 -0.86
C GLU A 134 24.15 -26.95 -0.14
N GLU A 135 23.31 -26.63 0.85
CA GLU A 135 23.28 -25.38 1.61
C GLU A 135 24.57 -25.00 2.34
N GLU A 136 24.84 -23.69 2.47
CA GLU A 136 25.63 -23.17 3.60
C GLU A 136 24.96 -21.93 4.22
N TYR A 137 24.14 -22.17 5.26
CA TYR A 137 23.63 -21.11 6.13
C TYR A 137 24.75 -20.61 7.04
N TYR A 138 25.17 -19.36 6.85
CA TYR A 138 26.01 -18.66 7.82
C TYR A 138 25.14 -18.17 8.98
N ASP A 139 25.32 -18.82 10.12
CA ASP A 139 24.73 -18.50 11.43
C ASP A 139 25.46 -17.26 12.00
N ASP A 140 24.92 -16.06 11.77
CA ASP A 140 25.45 -14.79 12.28
C ASP A 140 24.87 -14.50 13.68
N ASP A 141 25.28 -15.30 14.66
CA ASP A 141 25.01 -15.07 16.08
C ASP A 141 26.34 -14.91 16.84
N GLU A 142 26.90 -13.70 16.88
CA GLU A 142 27.78 -13.30 17.98
C GLU A 142 27.43 -11.87 18.49
N TYR A 143 26.59 -11.89 19.52
CA TYR A 143 26.30 -10.81 20.45
C TYR A 143 27.55 -10.45 21.27
N TYR A 144 28.00 -9.19 21.22
CA TYR A 144 28.82 -8.61 22.29
C TYR A 144 28.12 -7.37 22.88
N ASP A 145 27.61 -7.57 24.10
CA ASP A 145 27.14 -6.55 25.04
C ASP A 145 28.37 -5.82 25.60
N GLU A 146 28.51 -4.51 25.36
CA GLU A 146 29.41 -3.66 26.14
C GLU A 146 28.58 -2.61 26.90
N GLU A 147 28.39 -2.88 28.20
CA GLU A 147 27.77 -1.98 29.16
C GLU A 147 28.55 -0.65 29.25
N ASP A 148 27.84 0.46 29.05
CA ASP A 148 28.28 1.82 29.33
C ASP A 148 28.71 1.98 30.80
N GLU A 149 30.02 1.97 31.07
CA GLU A 149 30.58 2.45 32.33
C GLU A 149 30.40 3.97 32.46
N LYS A 150 29.45 4.36 33.32
CA LYS A 150 29.28 5.72 33.84
C LYS A 150 30.57 6.25 34.45
N LYS A 151 31.14 7.29 33.83
CA LYS A 151 32.13 8.19 34.43
C LYS A 151 31.58 8.80 35.73
N ARG A 152 32.32 8.59 36.82
CA ARG A 152 32.29 9.37 38.05
C ARG A 152 33.10 10.65 37.88
#